data_AF-A0A6B3HKB7-F1
#
_entry.id   AF-A0A6B3HKB7-F1
#
_cell.length_a   1.000
_cell.length_b   1.000
_cell.length_c   1.000
_cell.angle_alpha   90.00
_cell.angle_beta   90.00
_cell.angle_gamma   90.00
#
_symmetry.space_group_name_H-M   'P 1'
#
loop_
_entity.id
_entity.type
_entity.pdbx_description
1 polymer ?
#
loop_
_entity_poly.entity_id
_entity_poly.type
_entity_poly.pdbx_seq_one_letter_code
_entity_poly.pdbx_strand_id
1 'polypeptide(L)'
;MTARTADRTRYDRATAHLDGPIAIVDLDAFDANADALVARAGGKPIRVASKSVRCRTLLERVLQRPGFAGIMSYTLAESLWLARAG
;
A
#
# COMPACT_ATOMS: atom_id res chain seq x y z
N MET A 1 -23.18 -15.92 1.83
CA MET A 1 -22.65 -14.58 1.46
C MET A 1 -21.19 -14.76 1.09
N THR A 2 -20.73 -14.26 -0.06
CA THR A 2 -19.31 -14.42 -0.46
C THR A 2 -18.42 -13.48 0.35
N ALA A 3 -17.12 -13.79 0.48
CA ALA A 3 -16.16 -12.90 1.14
C ALA A 3 -16.20 -11.48 0.55
N ARG A 4 -16.25 -11.36 -0.78
CA ARG A 4 -16.36 -10.07 -1.47
C ARG A 4 -17.64 -9.29 -1.11
N THR A 5 -18.75 -9.99 -0.88
CA THR A 5 -20.01 -9.35 -0.45
C THR A 5 -19.88 -8.81 0.97
N ALA A 6 -19.25 -9.58 1.88
CA ALA A 6 -19.01 -9.14 3.25
C ALA A 6 -18.07 -7.92 3.31
N ASP A 7 -17.00 -7.94 2.52
CA ASP A 7 -16.04 -6.83 2.40
C ASP A 7 -16.73 -5.55 1.92
N ARG A 8 -17.56 -5.65 0.87
CA ARG A 8 -18.33 -4.51 0.37
C ARG A 8 -19.20 -3.90 1.47
N THR A 9 -19.97 -4.70 2.19
CA THR A 9 -20.81 -4.20 3.30
C THR A 9 -19.98 -3.53 4.40
N ARG A 10 -18.81 -4.07 4.73
CA ARG A 10 -17.88 -3.46 5.70
C ARG A 10 -17.40 -2.10 5.20
N TYR A 11 -16.95 -2.00 3.95
CA TYR A 11 -16.44 -0.78 3.35
C TYR A 11 -17.52 0.30 3.21
N ASP A 12 -18.68 -0.05 2.66
CA ASP A 12 -19.82 0.86 2.48
C ASP A 12 -20.21 1.50 3.83
N ARG A 13 -20.24 0.71 4.91
CA ARG A 13 -20.50 1.20 6.26
C ARG A 13 -19.38 2.11 6.77
N ALA A 14 -18.11 1.73 6.57
CA ALA A 14 -16.97 2.51 7.04
C ALA A 14 -16.88 3.89 6.37
N THR A 15 -17.36 4.01 5.14
CA THR A 15 -17.28 5.25 4.36
C THR A 15 -18.62 5.96 4.15
N ALA A 16 -19.68 5.52 4.83
CA ALA A 16 -21.04 6.05 4.65
C ALA A 16 -21.18 7.57 4.91
N HIS A 17 -20.21 8.16 5.61
CA HIS A 17 -20.16 9.58 5.98
C HIS A 17 -19.32 10.43 5.01
N LEU A 18 -18.74 9.84 3.96
CA LEU A 18 -17.90 10.53 2.99
C LEU A 18 -18.66 10.75 1.69
N ASP A 19 -18.60 11.96 1.15
CA ASP A 19 -19.11 12.26 -0.17
C ASP A 19 -18.20 11.67 -1.25
N GLY A 20 -18.79 11.01 -2.26
CA GLY A 20 -18.07 10.32 -3.32
C GLY A 20 -17.68 11.22 -4.52
N PRO A 21 -16.80 10.73 -5.41
CA PRO A 21 -16.17 9.41 -5.40
C PRO A 21 -14.94 9.33 -4.49
N ILE A 22 -14.80 8.19 -3.81
CA ILE A 22 -13.65 7.89 -2.95
C ILE A 22 -12.97 6.59 -3.38
N ALA A 23 -11.70 6.43 -2.98
CA ALA A 23 -10.96 5.19 -3.08
C ALA A 23 -10.62 4.68 -1.68
N ILE A 24 -10.66 3.36 -1.50
CA ILE A 24 -10.37 2.70 -0.22
C ILE A 24 -9.18 1.77 -0.42
N VAL A 25 -8.29 1.75 0.57
CA VAL A 25 -7.27 0.71 0.71
C VAL A 25 -7.56 -0.04 2.01
N ASP A 26 -7.85 -1.33 1.89
CA ASP A 26 -7.93 -2.21 3.06
C ASP A 26 -6.52 -2.49 3.57
N LEU A 27 -6.25 -2.05 4.82
CA LEU A 27 -4.93 -2.18 5.44
C LEU A 27 -4.60 -3.61 5.86
N ASP A 28 -5.61 -4.42 6.21
CA ASP A 28 -5.41 -5.82 6.57
C ASP A 28 -4.95 -6.61 5.33
N ALA A 29 -5.61 -6.37 4.19
CA ALA A 29 -5.23 -6.93 2.90
C ALA A 29 -3.88 -6.40 2.41
N PHE A 30 -3.59 -5.10 2.62
CA PHE A 30 -2.30 -4.50 2.28
C PHE A 30 -1.14 -5.18 3.03
N ASP A 31 -1.30 -5.34 4.34
CA ASP A 31 -0.28 -5.95 5.21
C ASP A 31 -0.07 -7.44 4.88
N ALA A 32 -1.16 -8.19 4.67
CA ALA A 32 -1.09 -9.59 4.28
C ALA A 32 -0.38 -9.77 2.92
N ASN A 33 -0.63 -8.88 1.96
CA ASN A 33 0.07 -8.89 0.68
C ASN A 33 1.57 -8.61 0.86
N ALA A 34 1.92 -7.64 1.71
CA ALA A 34 3.32 -7.35 2.02
C ALA A 34 4.02 -8.53 2.69
N ASP A 35 3.38 -9.23 3.63
CA ASP A 35 3.94 -10.44 4.27
C ASP A 35 4.15 -11.55 3.25
N ALA A 36 3.17 -11.76 2.38
CA ALA A 36 3.26 -12.76 1.33
C ALA A 36 4.35 -12.44 0.29
N LEU A 37 4.66 -11.15 0.06
CA LEU A 37 5.79 -10.74 -0.78
C LEU A 37 7.13 -11.02 -0.10
N VAL A 38 7.27 -10.68 1.19
CA VAL A 38 8.48 -10.96 1.98
C VAL A 38 8.78 -12.45 2.04
N ALA A 39 7.76 -13.28 2.31
CA ALA A 39 7.91 -14.73 2.32
C ALA A 39 8.41 -15.26 0.97
N ARG A 40 7.83 -14.78 -0.15
CA ARG A 40 8.25 -15.18 -1.50
C ARG A 40 9.63 -14.67 -1.89
N ALA A 41 10.05 -13.53 -1.36
CA ALA A 41 11.36 -12.97 -1.66
C ALA A 41 12.51 -13.82 -1.08
N GLY A 42 12.26 -14.69 -0.11
CA GLY A 42 13.23 -15.67 0.38
C GLY A 42 14.52 -15.03 0.90
N GLY A 43 14.42 -13.86 1.53
CA GLY A 43 15.57 -13.09 2.04
C GLY A 43 16.14 -12.07 1.05
N LYS A 44 15.67 -12.02 -0.21
CA LYS A 44 16.03 -10.95 -1.14
C LYS A 44 15.35 -9.63 -0.72
N PRO A 45 16.11 -8.54 -0.51
CA PRO A 45 15.50 -7.25 -0.14
C PRO A 45 14.55 -6.72 -1.23
N ILE A 46 13.36 -6.28 -0.81
CA ILE A 46 12.33 -5.74 -1.71
C ILE A 46 12.43 -4.22 -1.77
N ARG A 47 12.36 -3.66 -2.99
CA ARG A 47 12.11 -2.23 -3.19
C ARG A 47 10.71 -2.04 -3.74
N VAL A 48 9.84 -1.35 -3.02
CA VAL A 48 8.45 -1.13 -3.44
C VAL A 48 8.43 -0.14 -4.60
N ALA A 49 7.70 -0.46 -5.67
CA ALA A 49 7.53 0.46 -6.80
C ALA A 49 6.47 1.54 -6.45
N SER A 50 6.84 2.81 -6.54
CA SER A 50 5.94 3.92 -6.17
C SER A 50 4.84 4.20 -7.20
N LYS A 51 5.07 3.87 -8.49
CA LYS A 51 4.19 4.24 -9.62
C LYS A 51 2.71 3.97 -9.40
N SER A 52 2.36 2.79 -8.89
CA SER A 52 0.97 2.34 -8.74
C SER A 52 0.40 2.62 -7.35
N VAL A 53 1.25 2.90 -6.36
CA VAL A 53 0.82 3.16 -4.98
C VAL A 53 0.54 4.65 -4.79
N ARG A 54 1.51 5.51 -5.17
CA ARG A 54 1.44 6.99 -5.10
C ARG A 54 0.79 7.56 -3.82
N CYS A 55 0.90 6.85 -2.72
CA CYS A 55 0.36 7.21 -1.41
C CYS A 55 1.51 7.12 -0.40
N ARG A 56 1.96 8.28 0.07
CA ARG A 56 3.14 8.36 0.94
C ARG A 56 2.97 7.54 2.21
N THR A 57 1.82 7.64 2.87
CA THR A 57 1.52 6.88 4.09
C THR A 57 1.62 5.36 3.89
N LEU A 58 1.19 4.84 2.74
CA LEU A 58 1.32 3.40 2.43
C LEU A 58 2.77 3.00 2.11
N LEU A 59 3.53 3.86 1.44
CA LEU A 59 4.95 3.64 1.18
C LEU A 59 5.75 3.66 2.49
N GLU A 60 5.52 4.64 3.36
CA GLU A 60 6.12 4.71 4.69
C GLU A 60 5.76 3.46 5.50
N ARG A 61 4.48 3.06 5.52
CA ARG A 61 4.01 1.86 6.23
C ARG A 61 4.77 0.61 5.80
N VAL A 62 4.91 0.37 4.49
CA VAL A 62 5.58 -0.85 4.02
C VAL A 62 7.09 -0.81 4.28
N LEU A 63 7.71 0.38 4.28
CA LEU A 63 9.12 0.53 4.61
C LEU A 63 9.44 0.27 6.09
N GLN A 64 8.46 0.38 6.99
CA GLN A 64 8.63 -0.04 8.39
C GLN A 64 8.60 -1.57 8.57
N ARG A 65 8.31 -2.34 7.53
CA ARG A 65 8.24 -3.80 7.61
C ARG A 65 9.58 -4.46 7.23
N PRO A 66 10.09 -5.40 8.04
CA PRO A 66 11.28 -6.17 7.68
C PRO A 66 11.17 -6.83 6.30
N GLY A 67 12.24 -6.79 5.52
CA GLY A 67 12.28 -7.32 4.15
C GLY A 67 12.05 -6.27 3.06
N PHE A 68 11.43 -5.14 3.39
CA PHE A 68 11.41 -3.96 2.51
C PHE A 68 12.61 -3.06 2.83
N ALA A 69 13.34 -2.66 1.78
CA ALA A 69 14.63 -1.97 1.91
C ALA A 69 14.72 -0.68 1.08
N GLY A 70 13.59 -0.20 0.55
CA GLY A 70 13.54 1.10 -0.12
C GLY A 70 12.44 1.20 -1.16
N ILE A 71 12.46 2.31 -1.89
CA ILE A 71 11.51 2.60 -2.96
C ILE A 71 12.24 2.49 -4.31
N MET A 72 11.56 1.92 -5.29
CA MET A 72 11.88 2.01 -6.71
C MET A 72 10.99 3.11 -7.32
N SER A 73 11.53 4.33 -7.41
CA SER A 73 10.85 5.47 -8.01
C SER A 73 10.70 5.31 -9.52
N TYR A 74 9.62 5.85 -10.10
CA TYR A 74 9.33 5.67 -11.52
C TYR A 74 9.66 6.89 -12.39
N THR A 75 9.60 8.11 -11.86
CA THR A 75 9.96 9.34 -12.59
C THR A 75 10.88 10.23 -11.77
N LEU A 76 11.68 11.07 -12.43
CA LEU A 76 12.58 12.01 -11.76
C LEU A 76 11.82 12.95 -10.80
N ALA A 77 10.67 13.48 -11.22
CA ALA A 77 9.85 14.35 -10.39
C ALA A 77 9.37 13.63 -9.10
N GLU A 78 8.97 12.37 -9.23
CA GLU A 78 8.58 11.53 -8.10
C GLU A 78 9.78 11.25 -7.18
N SER A 79 10.96 10.94 -7.74
CA SER A 79 12.19 10.75 -6.96
C SER A 79 12.54 11.99 -6.14
N LEU A 80 12.50 13.18 -6.75
CA LEU A 80 12.79 14.44 -6.06
C LEU A 80 11.74 14.81 -5.00
N TRP A 81 10.48 14.42 -5.22
CA TRP A 81 9.43 14.62 -4.23
C TRP A 81 9.60 13.69 -3.03
N LEU A 82 9.83 12.40 -3.27
CA LEU A 82 10.07 11.42 -2.20
C LEU A 82 11.32 11.78 -1.38
N ALA A 83 12.42 12.12 -2.03
CA ALA A 83 13.67 12.49 -1.34
C ALA A 83 13.54 13.74 -0.45
N ARG A 84 12.60 14.65 -0.76
CA ARG A 84 12.32 15.83 0.07
C ARG A 84 11.38 15.53 1.23
N ALA A 85 10.63 14.44 1.16
CA ALA A 85 9.66 14.05 2.15
C ALA A 85 10.24 13.15 3.26
N GLY A 86 11.46 12.61 3.07
CA GLY A 86 12.16 11.74 4.03
C GLY A 86 13.04 10.70 3.36
#